data_AF-A0A7Y5D582-F1
#
_entry.id   AF-A0A7Y5D582-F1
#
_cell.length_a   1.000
_cell.length_b   1.000
_cell.length_c   1.000
_cell.angle_alpha   90.00
_cell.angle_beta   90.00
_cell.angle_gamma   90.00
#
_symmetry.space_group_name_H-M   'P 1'
#
loop_
_entity.id
_entity.type
_entity.pdbx_description
1 polymer ?
#
loop_
_entity_poly.entity_id
_entity_poly.type
_entity_poly.pdbx_seq_one_letter_code
_entity_poly.pdbx_strand_id
1 'polypeptide(L)'
;MSRELLRNTGQRGYRYKQADIKAKRRHIEKPKAIKLTTELTVDISAMLMEGWSPEQISGRLVQAGKPTVCHETIYQHILKDKQADGKLYQHLRRHTKKYRKRYGSSTGSRMGIPNRVDIEARPEVVNQRERLGAARLFQNDRQRP
;
A
#
# COMPACT_ATOMS: atom_id res chain seq x y z
N MET A 1 -43.93 7.94 -17.55
CA MET A 1 -43.72 7.55 -16.13
C MET A 1 -42.26 7.11 -15.94
N SER A 2 -41.59 7.54 -14.87
CA SER A 2 -40.14 7.34 -14.71
C SER A 2 -39.76 5.93 -14.22
N ARG A 3 -38.56 5.46 -14.60
CA ARG A 3 -38.07 4.11 -14.29
C ARG A 3 -37.95 3.83 -12.78
N GLU A 4 -37.64 4.86 -12.00
CA GLU A 4 -37.53 4.76 -10.54
C GLU A 4 -38.88 4.67 -9.84
N LEU A 5 -39.93 5.29 -10.38
CA LEU A 5 -41.28 5.12 -9.83
C LEU A 5 -41.73 3.68 -9.98
N LEU A 6 -41.59 3.09 -11.18
CA LEU A 6 -41.99 1.70 -11.47
C LEU A 6 -41.30 0.67 -10.56
N ARG A 7 -40.02 0.89 -10.25
CA ARG A 7 -39.22 -0.02 -9.39
C ARG A 7 -39.62 0.03 -7.91
N ASN A 8 -40.13 1.18 -7.46
CA ASN A 8 -40.28 1.47 -6.05
C ASN A 8 -41.75 1.60 -5.60
N THR A 9 -42.70 1.68 -6.53
CA THR A 9 -44.15 1.63 -6.28
C THR A 9 -44.61 0.28 -5.75
N GLY A 10 -45.58 0.29 -4.84
CA GLY A 10 -46.25 -0.92 -4.32
C GLY A 10 -47.63 -1.09 -4.95
N GLN A 11 -48.37 -2.10 -4.49
CA GLN A 11 -49.74 -2.35 -4.97
C GLN A 11 -50.71 -1.19 -4.69
N ARG A 12 -50.43 -0.36 -3.68
CA ARG A 12 -51.22 0.83 -3.31
C ARG A 12 -50.58 2.16 -3.76
N GLY A 13 -49.72 2.13 -4.79
CA GLY A 13 -49.03 3.32 -5.30
C GLY A 13 -47.68 3.60 -4.63
N TYR A 14 -47.20 4.84 -4.73
CA TYR A 14 -45.89 5.24 -4.23
C TYR A 14 -45.93 5.60 -2.74
N ARG A 15 -45.02 5.02 -1.95
CA ARG A 15 -44.81 5.36 -0.52
C ARG A 15 -43.32 5.42 -0.23
N TYR A 16 -42.81 6.55 0.25
CA TYR A 16 -41.37 6.79 0.38
C TYR A 16 -40.64 5.76 1.27
N LYS A 17 -41.22 5.35 2.41
CA LYS A 17 -40.61 4.30 3.27
C LYS A 17 -40.46 2.97 2.54
N GLN A 18 -41.48 2.58 1.78
CA GLN A 18 -41.46 1.35 1.00
C GLN A 18 -40.44 1.45 -0.14
N ALA A 19 -40.37 2.61 -0.81
CA ALA A 19 -39.39 2.87 -1.86
C ALA A 19 -37.96 2.74 -1.34
N ASP A 20 -37.66 3.33 -0.19
CA ASP A 20 -36.35 3.24 0.47
C ASP A 20 -35.99 1.79 0.84
N ILE A 21 -36.93 1.05 1.45
CA ILE A 21 -36.72 -0.38 1.77
C ILE A 21 -36.43 -1.20 0.50
N LYS A 22 -37.21 -1.01 -0.58
CA LYS A 22 -37.01 -1.70 -1.86
C LYS A 22 -35.66 -1.36 -2.50
N ALA A 23 -35.25 -0.10 -2.43
CA ALA A 23 -33.96 0.35 -2.94
C ALA A 23 -32.80 -0.26 -2.13
N LYS A 24 -32.84 -0.18 -0.80
CA LYS A 24 -31.85 -0.79 0.09
C LYS A 24 -31.74 -2.29 -0.12
N ARG A 25 -32.88 -2.98 -0.22
CA ARG A 25 -32.94 -4.42 -0.50
C ARG A 25 -32.26 -4.77 -1.82
N ARG A 26 -32.57 -4.07 -2.91
CA ARG A 26 -31.86 -4.24 -4.20
C ARG A 26 -30.35 -3.97 -4.07
N HIS A 27 -29.95 -2.96 -3.30
CA HIS A 27 -28.54 -2.66 -3.08
C HIS A 27 -27.78 -3.75 -2.30
N ILE A 28 -28.48 -4.45 -1.41
CA ILE A 28 -27.94 -5.59 -0.65
C ILE A 28 -27.89 -6.84 -1.52
N GLU A 29 -28.99 -7.15 -2.22
CA GLU A 29 -29.20 -8.37 -3.00
C GLU A 29 -28.48 -8.36 -4.35
N LYS A 30 -28.14 -7.18 -4.89
CA LYS A 30 -27.45 -7.12 -6.19
C LYS A 30 -26.14 -7.94 -6.11
N PRO A 31 -25.84 -8.74 -7.14
CA PRO A 31 -24.59 -9.49 -7.19
C PRO A 31 -23.42 -8.50 -7.11
N LYS A 32 -22.47 -8.78 -6.23
CA LYS A 32 -21.24 -8.01 -6.07
C LYS A 32 -20.11 -8.83 -6.67
N ALA A 33 -19.27 -8.21 -7.50
CA ALA A 33 -18.07 -8.87 -7.99
C ALA A 33 -17.17 -9.24 -6.81
N ILE A 34 -16.84 -10.53 -6.69
CA ILE A 34 -15.91 -11.03 -5.68
C ILE A 34 -14.50 -10.81 -6.22
N LYS A 35 -13.78 -9.84 -5.64
CA LYS A 35 -12.40 -9.51 -6.06
C LYS A 35 -11.35 -10.45 -5.46
N LEU A 36 -11.64 -11.05 -4.31
CA LEU A 36 -10.73 -11.92 -3.57
C LEU A 36 -11.33 -13.32 -3.51
N THR A 37 -10.86 -14.21 -4.40
CA THR A 37 -11.14 -15.63 -4.30
C THR A 37 -10.32 -16.26 -3.18
N THR A 38 -10.75 -17.41 -2.67
CA THR A 38 -10.05 -18.13 -1.59
C THR A 38 -8.60 -18.44 -1.98
N GLU A 39 -8.36 -18.89 -3.22
CA GLU A 39 -7.02 -19.17 -3.74
C GLU A 39 -6.12 -17.93 -3.70
N LEU A 40 -6.63 -16.78 -4.16
CA LEU A 40 -5.87 -15.51 -4.11
C LEU A 40 -5.58 -15.09 -2.69
N THR A 41 -6.49 -15.29 -1.74
CA THR A 41 -6.23 -14.92 -0.34
C THR A 41 -5.13 -15.77 0.28
N VAL A 42 -5.05 -17.06 -0.09
CA VAL A 42 -3.96 -17.94 0.35
C VAL A 42 -2.63 -17.48 -0.23
N ASP A 43 -2.59 -17.22 -1.54
CA ASP A 43 -1.39 -16.69 -2.22
C ASP A 43 -0.91 -15.37 -1.62
N ILE A 44 -1.83 -14.42 -1.41
CA ILE A 44 -1.53 -13.11 -0.81
C ILE A 44 -0.98 -13.29 0.60
N SER A 45 -1.59 -14.17 1.41
CA SER A 45 -1.15 -14.43 2.78
C SER A 45 0.25 -15.03 2.83
N ALA A 46 0.56 -15.98 1.94
CA ALA A 46 1.90 -16.56 1.82
C ALA A 46 2.95 -15.50 1.45
N MET A 47 2.67 -14.66 0.44
CA MET A 47 3.58 -13.58 0.06
C MET A 47 3.73 -12.52 1.15
N LEU A 48 2.67 -12.21 1.90
CA LEU A 48 2.79 -11.32 3.06
C LEU A 48 3.73 -11.92 4.11
N MET A 49 3.61 -13.22 4.43
CA MET A 49 4.49 -13.89 5.39
C MET A 49 5.96 -13.89 4.95
N GLU A 50 6.23 -14.00 3.65
CA GLU A 50 7.56 -13.83 3.04
C GLU A 50 8.08 -12.38 3.07
N GLY A 51 7.28 -11.41 3.48
CA GLY A 51 7.68 -10.01 3.65
C GLY A 51 7.55 -9.16 2.37
N TRP A 52 6.75 -9.60 1.41
CA TRP A 52 6.39 -8.79 0.24
C TRP A 52 5.44 -7.65 0.65
N SER A 53 5.64 -6.46 0.08
CA SER A 53 4.68 -5.35 0.25
C SER A 53 3.43 -5.55 -0.64
N PRO A 54 2.26 -5.02 -0.25
CA PRO A 54 1.03 -5.11 -1.04
C PRO A 54 1.19 -4.64 -2.50
N GLU A 55 2.00 -3.61 -2.75
CA GLU A 55 2.33 -3.13 -4.09
C GLU A 55 3.14 -4.15 -4.88
N GLN A 56 4.12 -4.79 -4.25
CA GLN A 56 4.90 -5.85 -4.91
C GLN A 56 4.06 -7.10 -5.17
N ILE A 57 3.16 -7.47 -4.25
CA ILE A 57 2.24 -8.60 -4.44
C ILE A 57 1.36 -8.37 -5.66
N SER A 58 0.78 -7.15 -5.77
CA SER A 58 -0.02 -6.76 -6.93
C SER A 58 0.78 -6.90 -8.25
N GLY A 59 2.01 -6.38 -8.29
CA GLY A 59 2.88 -6.54 -9.46
C GLY A 59 3.29 -7.99 -9.75
N ARG A 60 3.53 -8.79 -8.70
CA ARG A 60 3.90 -10.21 -8.84
C ARG A 60 2.76 -11.04 -9.41
N LEU A 61 1.53 -10.78 -9.00
CA LEU A 61 0.34 -11.43 -9.55
C LEU A 61 0.17 -11.15 -11.05
N VAL A 62 0.39 -9.89 -11.46
CA VAL A 62 0.39 -9.50 -12.89
C VAL A 62 1.44 -10.29 -13.66
N GLN A 63 2.67 -10.34 -13.15
CA GLN A 63 3.77 -11.05 -13.80
C GLN A 63 3.53 -12.57 -13.91
N ALA A 64 2.86 -13.15 -12.92
CA ALA A 64 2.53 -14.58 -12.88
C ALA A 64 1.28 -14.95 -13.73
N GLY A 65 0.62 -13.99 -14.38
CA GLY A 65 -0.62 -14.23 -15.12
C GLY A 65 -1.80 -14.65 -14.25
N LYS A 66 -1.71 -14.42 -12.93
CA LYS A 66 -2.77 -14.75 -11.97
C LYS A 66 -3.82 -13.64 -11.93
N PRO A 67 -5.06 -13.91 -11.48
CA PRO A 67 -6.06 -12.87 -11.28
C PRO A 67 -5.51 -11.76 -10.36
N THR A 68 -5.52 -10.53 -10.88
CA THR A 68 -4.86 -9.41 -10.22
C THR A 68 -5.82 -8.63 -9.35
N VAL A 69 -5.37 -8.23 -8.16
CA VAL A 69 -6.07 -7.27 -7.31
C VAL A 69 -5.20 -6.04 -7.09
N CYS A 70 -5.83 -4.87 -6.94
CA CYS A 70 -5.10 -3.66 -6.58
C CYS A 70 -4.59 -3.76 -5.13
N HIS A 71 -3.47 -3.08 -4.84
CA HIS A 71 -2.86 -3.06 -3.52
C HIS A 71 -3.84 -2.59 -2.42
N GLU A 72 -4.77 -1.68 -2.74
CA GLU A 72 -5.83 -1.27 -1.80
C GLU A 72 -6.75 -2.42 -1.40
N THR A 73 -7.06 -3.34 -2.31
CA THR A 73 -7.87 -4.53 -1.98
C THR A 73 -7.11 -5.46 -1.02
N ILE A 74 -5.79 -5.56 -1.19
CA ILE A 74 -4.91 -6.31 -0.27
C ILE A 74 -4.89 -5.63 1.10
N TYR A 75 -4.77 -4.31 1.16
CA TYR A 75 -4.85 -3.56 2.41
C TYR A 75 -6.19 -3.76 3.13
N GLN A 76 -7.31 -3.73 2.41
CA GLN A 76 -8.63 -4.02 2.98
C GLN A 76 -8.73 -5.45 3.53
N HIS A 77 -8.11 -6.43 2.86
CA HIS A 77 -8.04 -7.80 3.37
C HIS A 77 -7.27 -7.88 4.68
N ILE A 78 -6.09 -7.25 4.75
CA ILE A 78 -5.27 -7.19 5.98
C ILE A 78 -6.02 -6.50 7.12
N LEU A 79 -6.75 -5.42 6.83
CA LEU A 79 -7.55 -4.73 7.84
C LEU A 79 -8.70 -5.60 8.36
N LYS A 80 -9.36 -6.37 7.48
CA LYS A 80 -10.40 -7.33 7.87
C LYS A 80 -9.83 -8.46 8.72
N ASP A 81 -8.69 -9.02 8.34
CA ASP A 81 -7.97 -10.02 9.13
C ASP A 81 -7.65 -9.48 10.52
N LYS A 82 -7.10 -8.27 10.61
CA LYS A 82 -6.83 -7.60 11.88
C LYS A 82 -8.09 -7.37 12.73
N GLN A 83 -9.22 -7.05 12.13
CA GLN A 83 -10.50 -6.91 12.84
C GLN A 83 -11.02 -8.25 13.38
N ALA A 84 -10.62 -9.37 12.77
CA ALA A 84 -10.91 -10.72 13.21
C ALA A 84 -9.78 -11.31 14.08
N ASP A 85 -8.98 -10.45 14.75
CA ASP A 85 -7.84 -10.82 15.60
C ASP A 85 -6.70 -11.58 14.89
N GLY A 86 -6.65 -11.47 13.56
CA GLY A 86 -5.57 -12.00 12.74
C GLY A 86 -4.26 -11.19 12.84
N LYS A 87 -3.18 -11.79 12.34
CA LYS A 87 -1.80 -11.28 12.49
C LYS A 87 -1.13 -10.89 11.18
N LEU A 88 -1.85 -10.90 10.04
CA LEU A 88 -1.26 -10.57 8.73
C LEU A 88 -0.62 -9.18 8.71
N TYR A 89 -1.20 -8.22 9.43
CA TYR A 89 -0.69 -6.86 9.52
C TYR A 89 0.74 -6.77 10.10
N GLN A 90 1.17 -7.76 10.88
CA GLN A 90 2.49 -7.78 11.51
C GLN A 90 3.60 -8.00 10.48
N HIS A 91 3.30 -8.66 9.36
CA HIS A 91 4.24 -8.92 8.28
C HIS A 91 4.44 -7.73 7.33
N LEU A 92 3.68 -6.64 7.50
CA LEU A 92 3.91 -5.43 6.72
C LEU A 92 5.25 -4.79 7.10
N ARG A 93 6.10 -4.53 6.08
CA ARG A 93 7.43 -3.91 6.27
C ARG A 93 7.45 -2.63 7.10
N ARG A 94 6.37 -1.83 7.05
CA ARG A 94 6.24 -0.58 7.79
C ARG A 94 5.64 -0.74 9.19
N HIS A 95 5.06 -1.90 9.51
CA HIS A 95 4.43 -2.13 10.81
C HIS A 95 5.42 -2.04 11.97
N THR A 96 6.65 -2.52 11.76
CA THR A 96 7.68 -2.58 12.82
C THR A 96 8.35 -1.22 13.11
N LYS A 97 8.29 -0.26 12.18
CA LYS A 97 8.99 1.02 12.33
C LYS A 97 8.07 2.07 12.92
N LYS A 98 8.30 2.43 14.19
CA LYS A 98 7.75 3.68 14.74
C LYS A 98 8.20 4.85 13.86
N TYR A 99 7.24 5.65 13.39
CA TYR A 99 7.55 6.86 12.64
C TYR A 99 8.38 7.80 13.52
N ARG A 100 9.62 8.09 13.10
CA ARG A 100 10.48 9.04 13.82
C ARG A 100 9.87 10.44 13.68
N LYS A 101 9.55 11.08 14.80
CA LYS A 101 9.12 12.49 14.80
C LYS A 101 10.23 13.35 14.19
N ARG A 102 9.86 14.23 13.26
CA ARG A 102 10.81 15.14 12.57
C ARG A 102 11.23 16.34 13.45
N TYR A 103 10.49 16.60 14.52
CA TYR A 103 10.73 17.69 15.47
C TYR A 103 11.18 17.13 16.83
N GLY A 104 12.01 17.88 17.58
CA GLY A 104 12.47 17.52 18.93
C GLY A 104 13.79 16.73 19.01
N SER A 105 14.36 16.31 17.88
CA SER A 105 15.71 15.72 17.82
C SER A 105 16.74 16.83 17.53
N SER A 106 17.48 17.24 18.56
CA SER A 106 18.65 18.15 18.44
C SER A 106 19.78 17.55 17.59
N THR A 107 19.79 16.22 17.46
CA THR A 107 20.93 15.38 17.07
C THR A 107 21.20 15.25 15.56
N GLY A 108 20.65 16.09 14.68
CA GLY A 108 21.04 15.95 13.27
C GLY A 108 20.45 16.89 12.23
N SER A 109 19.55 17.81 12.58
CA SER A 109 19.06 18.79 11.58
C SER A 109 19.84 20.11 11.59
N ARG A 110 20.50 20.47 12.70
CA ARG A 110 21.30 21.71 12.81
C ARG A 110 22.77 21.53 12.42
N MET A 111 23.28 20.31 12.55
CA MET A 111 24.63 19.96 12.15
C MET A 111 24.51 19.39 10.74
N GLY A 112 25.01 20.11 9.73
CA GLY A 112 24.99 19.65 8.34
C GLY A 112 25.67 18.29 8.13
N ILE A 113 25.69 17.79 6.90
CA ILE A 113 26.30 16.49 6.56
C ILE A 113 27.76 16.47 7.02
N PRO A 114 28.16 15.59 7.95
CA PRO A 114 29.56 15.48 8.37
C PRO A 114 30.46 15.15 7.18
N ASN A 115 31.58 15.85 7.03
CA ASN A 115 32.51 15.71 5.90
C ASN A 115 31.84 15.95 4.53
N ARG A 116 30.95 16.96 4.44
CA ARG A 116 30.38 17.40 3.16
C ARG A 116 31.49 17.81 2.20
N VAL A 117 31.55 17.14 1.06
CA VAL A 117 32.37 17.54 -0.09
C VAL A 117 31.51 18.42 -1.00
N ASP A 118 31.97 19.64 -1.29
CA ASP A 118 31.30 20.52 -2.24
C ASP A 118 31.31 19.94 -3.65
N ILE A 119 30.36 20.36 -4.48
CA ILE A 119 30.19 19.81 -5.83
C ILE A 119 31.44 20.02 -6.69
N GLU A 120 32.10 21.17 -6.53
CA GLU A 120 33.33 21.54 -7.24
C GLU A 120 34.53 20.66 -6.87
N ALA A 121 34.53 20.04 -5.68
CA ALA A 121 35.62 19.21 -5.20
C ALA A 121 35.41 17.71 -5.48
N ARG A 122 34.39 17.34 -6.26
CA ARG A 122 34.12 15.94 -6.61
C ARG A 122 35.07 15.49 -7.72
N PRO A 123 35.69 14.31 -7.62
CA PRO A 123 36.51 13.78 -8.69
C PRO A 123 35.68 13.42 -9.93
N GLU A 124 36.31 13.57 -11.09
CA GLU A 124 35.69 13.52 -12.42
C GLU A 124 35.02 12.17 -12.74
N VAL A 125 35.57 11.07 -12.20
CA VAL A 125 34.99 9.72 -12.25
C VAL A 125 33.54 9.67 -11.76
N VAL A 126 33.16 10.53 -10.80
CA VAL A 126 31.77 10.61 -10.30
C VAL A 126 30.85 11.30 -11.31
N ASN A 127 31.36 12.31 -12.02
CA ASN A 127 30.61 13.03 -13.04
C ASN A 127 30.30 12.13 -14.24
N GLN A 128 31.24 11.26 -14.60
CA GLN A 128 31.12 10.35 -15.75
C GLN A 128 30.17 9.16 -15.47
N ARG A 129 29.78 8.92 -14.20
CA ARG A 129 28.87 7.83 -13.78
C ARG A 129 29.30 6.42 -14.24
N GLU A 130 30.56 6.23 -14.57
CA GLU A 130 31.09 4.99 -15.16
C GLU A 130 31.10 3.82 -14.18
N ARG A 131 31.09 4.09 -12.86
CA ARG A 131 31.10 3.05 -11.82
C ARG A 131 29.87 3.09 -10.93
N LEU A 132 29.17 1.97 -10.86
CA LEU A 132 28.12 1.74 -9.88
C LEU A 132 28.69 1.89 -8.46
N GLY A 133 28.10 2.79 -7.67
CA GLY A 133 28.58 3.08 -6.31
C GLY A 133 29.65 4.17 -6.20
N ALA A 134 30.00 4.88 -7.28
CA ALA A 134 30.94 6.02 -7.24
C ALA A 134 30.55 7.10 -6.21
N ALA A 135 29.26 7.25 -5.91
CA ALA A 135 28.76 8.15 -4.87
C ALA A 135 29.04 7.67 -3.41
N ARG A 136 29.47 6.43 -3.20
CA ARG A 136 29.73 5.83 -1.87
C ARG A 136 31.21 5.71 -1.50
N LEU A 137 32.13 5.96 -2.44
CA LEU A 137 33.57 5.69 -2.25
C LEU A 137 34.35 6.80 -1.52
N PHE A 138 33.70 7.83 -0.98
CA PHE A 138 34.36 8.89 -0.21
C PHE A 138 34.45 8.59 1.29
N GLN A 139 34.82 7.37 1.65
CA GLN A 139 35.20 7.05 3.02
C GLN A 139 36.54 6.32 3.00
N ASN A 140 37.48 6.87 3.78
CA ASN A 140 38.77 6.33 4.18
C ASN A 140 39.97 6.82 3.38
N ASP A 141 40.43 8.03 3.70
CA ASP A 141 41.86 8.31 3.85
C ASP A 141 42.01 9.32 4.99
N ARG A 142 42.07 8.79 6.22
CA ARG A 142 42.64 9.52 7.36
C ARG A 142 43.73 8.64 7.92
N GLN A 143 44.96 8.96 7.53
CA GLN A 143 46.16 8.47 8.21
C GLN A 143 46.03 8.81 9.70
N ARG A 144 46.18 7.80 10.55
CA ARG A 144 46.46 8.02 11.97
C ARG A 144 47.96 8.35 12.11
N PRO A 145 48.34 9.26 13.02
CA PRO A 145 49.73 9.38 13.45
C PRO A 145 50.19 8.10 14.15
#